data_AF-A0A382QVU4-F1
#
_entry.id   AF-A0A382QVU4-F1
#
_cell.length_a   1.000
_cell.length_b   1.000
_cell.length_c   1.000
_cell.angle_alpha   90.00
_cell.angle_beta   90.00
_cell.angle_gamma   90.00
#
_symmetry.space_group_name_H-M   'P 1'
#
loop_
_entity.id
_entity.type
_entity.pdbx_description
1 polymer ?
#
loop_
_entity_poly.entity_id
_entity_poly.type
_entity_poly.pdbx_seq_one_letter_code
_entity_poly.pdbx_strand_id
1 'polypeptide(L)'
;MPVLTKVEARSVKGRILQGVVILALLLGGTTMVYPFLLMLSGSVRSEMDVAQMDVVPDYFEDDAVLVRKFLEMKYCHDVSSMNQMRGYQDLSFQLAAVPERVVGARVEDLRRFA
;
A
#
# COMPACT_ATOMS: atom_id res chain seq x y z
N MET A 1 1.48 -37.75 13.02
CA MET A 1 1.61 -38.35 14.36
C MET A 1 1.34 -37.26 15.40
N PRO A 2 0.39 -37.43 16.33
CA PRO A 2 0.08 -36.40 17.30
C PRO A 2 1.20 -36.27 18.35
N VAL A 3 1.58 -35.03 18.68
CA VAL A 3 2.62 -34.72 19.68
C VAL A 3 2.16 -35.05 21.11
N LEU A 4 0.84 -35.14 21.35
CA LEU A 4 0.25 -35.58 22.61
C LEU A 4 -0.63 -36.81 22.43
N THR A 5 -0.60 -37.71 23.41
CA THR A 5 -1.54 -38.83 23.50
C THR A 5 -2.95 -38.32 23.83
N LYS A 6 -4.00 -39.01 23.34
CA LYS A 6 -5.42 -38.61 23.56
C LYS A 6 -5.78 -38.47 25.05
N VAL A 7 -5.07 -39.18 25.93
CA VAL A 7 -5.30 -39.17 27.39
C VAL A 7 -4.67 -37.93 28.05
N GLU A 8 -3.46 -37.55 27.64
CA GLU A 8 -2.76 -36.38 28.19
C GLU A 8 -3.36 -35.05 27.73
N ALA A 9 -3.91 -34.98 26.51
CA ALA A 9 -4.61 -33.80 26.01
C ALA A 9 -5.87 -33.43 26.82
N ARG A 10 -6.45 -34.38 27.58
CA ARG A 10 -7.64 -34.14 28.40
C ARG A 10 -7.29 -33.58 29.80
N SER A 11 -6.04 -33.70 30.23
CA SER A 11 -5.51 -33.12 31.47
C SER A 11 -5.37 -31.59 31.36
N VAL A 12 -5.58 -30.87 32.46
CA VAL A 12 -5.38 -29.41 32.54
C VAL A 12 -3.97 -29.02 32.12
N LYS A 13 -2.95 -29.82 32.50
CA LYS A 13 -1.56 -29.60 32.09
C LYS A 13 -1.36 -29.75 30.58
N GLY A 14 -2.01 -30.73 29.96
CA GLY A 14 -1.97 -30.95 28.51
C GLY A 14 -2.62 -29.81 27.74
N ARG A 15 -3.76 -29.28 28.22
CA ARG A 15 -4.41 -28.10 27.61
C ARG A 15 -3.55 -26.84 27.69
N ILE A 16 -2.87 -26.62 28.82
CA ILE A 16 -1.96 -25.48 28.98
C ILE A 16 -0.79 -25.59 27.99
N LEU A 17 -0.15 -26.75 27.91
CA LEU A 17 0.95 -26.99 26.97
C LEU A 17 0.50 -26.74 25.52
N GLN A 18 -0.65 -27.28 25.13
CA GLN A 18 -1.20 -27.07 23.80
C GLN A 18 -1.54 -25.60 23.54
N GLY A 19 -2.10 -24.89 24.52
CA GLY A 19 -2.36 -23.46 24.45
C GLY A 19 -1.07 -22.65 24.23
N VAL A 20 0.00 -22.96 24.96
CA VAL A 20 1.31 -22.30 24.80
C VAL A 20 1.89 -22.54 23.41
N VAL A 21 1.84 -23.78 22.91
CA VAL A 21 2.33 -24.10 21.55
C VAL A 21 1.54 -23.33 20.50
N ILE A 22 0.20 -23.30 20.59
CA ILE A 22 -0.63 -22.55 19.66
C ILE A 22 -0.31 -21.05 19.72
N LEU A 23 -0.17 -20.50 20.93
CA LEU A 23 0.11 -19.08 21.12
C LEU A 23 1.50 -18.70 20.59
N ALA A 24 2.50 -19.57 20.80
CA ALA A 24 3.83 -19.42 20.23
C ALA A 24 3.81 -19.48 18.69
N LEU A 25 3.04 -20.41 18.10
CA LEU A 25 2.87 -20.50 16.65
C LEU A 25 2.14 -19.28 16.06
N LEU A 26 1.10 -18.78 16.74
CA LEU A 26 0.39 -17.57 16.34
C LEU A 26 1.29 -16.34 16.40
N LEU A 27 2.08 -16.19 17.47
CA LEU A 27 3.07 -15.12 17.59
C LEU A 27 4.12 -15.21 16.48
N GLY A 28 4.73 -16.37 16.27
CA GLY A 28 5.73 -16.57 15.22
C GLY A 28 5.18 -16.29 13.82
N GLY A 29 3.96 -16.76 13.54
CA GLY A 29 3.26 -16.50 12.28
C GLY A 29 2.96 -15.00 12.09
N THR A 30 2.42 -14.33 13.10
CA THR A 30 2.09 -12.90 13.01
C THR A 30 3.34 -12.03 12.79
N THR A 31 4.44 -12.37 13.47
CA THR A 31 5.74 -11.69 13.29
C THR A 31 6.31 -11.89 11.89
N MET A 32 5.97 -12.97 11.18
CA MET A 32 6.35 -13.19 9.77
C MET A 32 5.41 -12.45 8.79
N VAL A 33 4.12 -12.35 9.12
CA VAL A 33 3.13 -11.67 8.27
C VAL A 33 3.39 -10.16 8.19
N TYR A 34 3.78 -9.52 9.30
CA TYR A 34 4.07 -8.08 9.32
C TYR A 34 5.17 -7.64 8.32
N PRO A 35 6.41 -8.19 8.33
CA PRO A 35 7.43 -7.82 7.36
C PRO A 35 7.03 -8.21 5.94
N PHE A 36 6.27 -9.31 5.74
CA PHE A 36 5.74 -9.66 4.43
C PHE A 36 4.81 -8.57 3.87
N LEU A 37 3.91 -8.03 4.69
CA LEU A 37 3.03 -6.92 4.28
C LEU A 37 3.82 -5.65 3.99
N LEU A 38 4.87 -5.34 4.78
CA LEU A 38 5.76 -4.22 4.48
C LEU A 38 6.49 -4.39 3.15
N MET A 39 6.97 -5.59 2.82
CA MET A 39 7.59 -5.86 1.52
C MET A 39 6.58 -5.74 0.37
N LEU A 40 5.34 -6.19 0.57
CA LEU A 40 4.26 -6.03 -0.41
C LEU A 40 3.96 -4.55 -0.66
N SER A 41 3.82 -3.75 0.41
CA SER A 41 3.64 -2.29 0.33
C SER A 41 4.83 -1.61 -0.37
N GLY A 42 6.06 -2.04 -0.06
CA GLY A 42 7.28 -1.56 -0.70
C GLY A 42 7.32 -1.87 -2.20
N SER A 43 6.80 -3.02 -2.64
CA SER A 43 6.81 -3.40 -4.07
C SER A 43 5.93 -2.52 -4.95
N VAL A 44 4.89 -1.88 -4.40
CA VAL A 44 4.00 -0.98 -5.13
C VAL A 44 4.43 0.49 -5.02
N ARG A 45 5.52 0.78 -4.31
CA ARG A 45 6.00 2.13 -4.03
C ARG A 45 6.81 2.68 -5.22
N SER A 46 6.82 3.99 -5.40
CA SER A 46 7.62 4.68 -6.42
C SER A 46 8.65 5.62 -5.79
N GLU A 47 9.45 6.31 -6.61
CA GLU A 47 10.43 7.29 -6.12
C GLU A 47 9.76 8.42 -5.34
N MET A 48 8.51 8.75 -5.70
CA MET A 48 7.67 9.68 -4.98
C MET A 48 7.38 9.27 -3.52
N ASP A 49 7.32 7.98 -3.19
CA ASP A 49 6.82 7.55 -1.86
C ASP A 49 7.90 6.84 -1.02
N VAL A 50 9.17 6.91 -1.44
CA VAL A 50 10.26 6.10 -0.84
C VAL A 50 10.45 6.32 0.67
N ALA A 51 10.11 7.50 1.18
CA ALA A 51 10.30 7.89 2.58
C ALA A 51 9.22 7.37 3.55
N GLN A 52 8.04 6.99 3.07
CA GLN A 52 6.87 6.70 3.91
C GLN A 52 6.79 5.23 4.30
N MET A 53 7.39 4.73 5.39
CA MET A 53 7.43 3.28 5.69
C MET A 53 6.13 2.65 6.26
N ASP A 54 5.00 2.86 5.58
CA ASP A 54 3.70 2.37 6.03
C ASP A 54 3.28 1.02 5.42
N VAL A 55 2.57 0.21 6.22
CA VAL A 55 2.04 -1.11 5.81
C VAL A 55 0.93 -0.95 4.78
N VAL A 56 0.09 0.06 4.96
CA VAL A 56 -0.98 0.43 4.03
C VAL A 56 -0.50 1.66 3.26
N PRO A 57 -0.42 1.63 1.92
CA PRO A 57 -0.01 2.79 1.14
C PRO A 57 -1.01 3.94 1.18
N ASP A 58 -0.53 5.17 1.28
CA ASP A 58 -1.35 6.40 1.37
C ASP A 58 -2.29 6.61 0.17
N TYR A 59 -1.93 6.12 -1.02
CA TYR A 59 -2.77 6.24 -2.22
C TYR A 59 -4.10 5.46 -2.13
N PHE A 60 -4.28 4.59 -1.12
CA PHE A 60 -5.57 3.95 -0.85
C PHE A 60 -6.55 4.87 -0.11
N GLU A 61 -6.06 5.87 0.61
CA GLU A 61 -6.87 6.79 1.40
C GLU A 61 -6.95 8.19 0.76
N ASP A 62 -5.87 8.64 0.11
CA ASP A 62 -5.77 9.97 -0.50
C ASP A 62 -5.71 9.90 -2.03
N ASP A 63 -6.82 10.31 -2.67
CA ASP A 63 -6.93 10.43 -4.12
C ASP A 63 -5.90 11.41 -4.71
N ALA A 64 -5.44 12.41 -3.96
CA ALA A 64 -4.42 13.35 -4.42
C ALA A 64 -3.06 12.64 -4.57
N VAL A 65 -2.70 11.75 -3.65
CA VAL A 65 -1.50 10.91 -3.76
C VAL A 65 -1.62 9.98 -4.96
N LEU A 66 -2.78 9.38 -5.17
CA LEU A 66 -3.05 8.53 -6.33
C LEU A 66 -2.88 9.29 -7.66
N VAL A 67 -3.40 10.51 -7.76
CA VAL A 67 -3.23 11.36 -8.96
C VAL A 67 -1.77 11.73 -9.17
N ARG A 68 -1.04 12.09 -8.12
CA ARG A 68 0.40 12.42 -8.22
C ARG A 68 1.21 11.22 -8.71
N LYS A 69 0.91 10.02 -8.23
CA LYS A 69 1.52 8.77 -8.69
C LYS A 69 1.21 8.46 -10.15
N PHE A 70 -0.02 8.76 -10.58
CA PHE A 70 -0.40 8.66 -11.99
C PHE A 70 0.41 9.64 -12.86
N LEU A 71 0.63 10.88 -12.39
CA LEU A 71 1.44 11.86 -13.11
C LEU A 71 2.90 11.41 -13.21
N GLU A 72 3.47 10.89 -12.13
CA GLU A 72 4.83 10.34 -12.13
C GLU A 72 5.00 9.26 -13.21
N MET A 73 4.07 8.30 -13.28
CA MET A 73 4.09 7.24 -14.30
C MET A 73 3.83 7.77 -15.71
N LYS A 74 2.89 8.72 -15.86
CA LYS A 74 2.56 9.34 -17.16
C LYS A 74 3.73 10.09 -17.77
N TYR A 75 4.53 10.75 -16.95
CA TYR A 75 5.67 11.57 -17.37
C TYR A 75 7.02 10.87 -17.14
N CYS A 76 7.03 9.56 -16.90
CA CYS A 76 8.22 8.73 -16.75
C CYS A 76 9.26 9.31 -15.76
N HIS A 77 8.80 9.77 -14.60
CA HIS A 77 9.63 10.40 -13.57
C HIS A 77 10.33 11.72 -14.00
N ASP A 78 9.97 12.33 -15.14
CA ASP A 78 10.49 13.65 -15.53
C ASP A 78 9.52 14.79 -15.17
N VAL A 79 9.85 15.48 -14.07
CA VAL A 79 9.12 16.65 -13.58
C VAL A 79 9.14 17.79 -14.60
N SER A 80 10.22 17.91 -15.40
CA SER A 80 10.36 18.98 -16.39
C SER A 80 9.34 18.84 -17.52
N SER A 81 9.19 17.63 -18.05
CA SER A 81 8.17 17.30 -19.05
C SER A 81 6.75 17.51 -18.52
N MET A 82 6.49 17.14 -17.26
CA MET A 82 5.20 17.40 -16.61
C MET A 82 4.90 18.90 -16.55
N ASN A 83 5.85 19.69 -16.05
CA ASN A 83 5.70 21.14 -15.90
C ASN A 83 5.50 21.83 -17.25
N GLN A 84 6.24 21.42 -18.29
CA GLN A 84 6.09 21.97 -19.63
C GLN A 84 4.71 21.71 -20.22
N MET A 85 4.18 20.49 -20.08
CA MET A 85 2.86 20.15 -20.64
C MET A 85 1.69 20.71 -19.84
N ARG A 86 1.85 20.85 -18.51
CA ARG A 86 0.77 21.33 -17.64
C ARG A 86 0.81 22.85 -17.41
N GLY A 87 1.92 23.51 -17.73
CA GLY A 87 2.12 24.94 -17.47
C GLY A 87 2.29 25.27 -15.97
N TYR A 88 2.73 24.30 -15.17
CA TYR A 88 3.02 24.48 -13.75
C TYR A 88 4.54 24.55 -13.49
N GLN A 89 4.91 24.92 -12.27
CA GLN A 89 6.29 24.95 -11.79
C GLN A 89 6.40 24.12 -10.50
N ASP A 90 5.93 22.88 -10.56
CA ASP A 90 5.99 21.96 -9.43
C ASP A 90 7.44 21.50 -9.20
N LEU A 91 7.88 21.43 -7.95
CA LEU A 91 9.24 21.02 -7.59
C LEU A 91 9.45 19.50 -7.70
N SER A 92 8.39 18.72 -7.48
CA SER A 92 8.41 17.26 -7.50
C SER A 92 6.99 16.72 -7.74
N PHE A 93 6.87 15.43 -8.05
CA PHE A 93 5.57 14.76 -8.15
C PHE A 93 4.83 14.73 -6.81
N GLN A 94 5.54 14.58 -5.69
CA GLN A 94 4.96 14.63 -4.34
C GLN A 94 4.22 15.94 -4.06
N LEU A 95 4.75 17.05 -4.55
CA LEU A 95 4.22 18.39 -4.34
C LEU A 95 3.35 18.88 -5.51
N ALA A 96 3.14 18.05 -6.52
CA ALA A 96 2.43 18.47 -7.72
C ALA A 96 1.00 18.92 -7.37
N ALA A 97 0.60 20.05 -7.93
CA ALA A 97 -0.74 20.59 -7.75
C ALA A 97 -1.76 19.62 -8.36
N VAL A 98 -2.70 19.14 -7.55
CA VAL A 98 -3.79 18.27 -8.01
C VAL A 98 -5.00 19.16 -8.32
N PRO A 99 -5.66 19.01 -9.48
CA PRO A 99 -6.83 19.81 -9.80
C PRO A 99 -7.98 19.51 -8.85
N GLU A 100 -8.47 20.53 -8.15
CA GLU A 100 -9.58 20.39 -7.18
C GLU A 100 -10.92 20.02 -7.83
N ARG A 101 -11.09 20.30 -9.13
CA ARG A 101 -12.33 20.05 -9.86
C ARG A 101 -12.08 19.51 -11.25
N VAL A 102 -12.81 18.46 -11.58
CA VAL A 102 -12.92 17.98 -12.97
C VAL A 102 -13.83 18.92 -13.73
N VAL A 103 -13.32 19.51 -14.82
CA VAL A 103 -14.14 20.35 -15.72
C VAL A 103 -15.01 19.44 -16.57
N GLY A 104 -16.22 19.16 -16.11
CA GLY A 104 -17.15 18.21 -16.73
C GLY A 104 -17.40 18.44 -18.22
N ALA A 105 -17.48 19.71 -18.64
CA ALA A 105 -17.67 20.08 -20.05
C ALA A 105 -16.56 19.51 -20.96
N ARG A 106 -15.29 19.59 -20.54
CA ARG A 106 -14.16 19.06 -21.32
C ARG A 106 -14.20 17.53 -21.42
N VAL A 107 -14.70 16.87 -20.38
CA VAL A 107 -14.87 15.40 -20.37
C VAL A 107 -16.02 15.00 -21.30
N GLU A 108 -17.12 15.75 -21.30
CA GLU A 108 -18.26 15.50 -22.17
C GLU A 108 -17.92 15.71 -23.65
N ASP A 109 -17.22 16.80 -23.97
CA ASP A 109 -16.75 17.07 -25.34
C ASP A 109 -15.85 15.94 -25.86
N LEU A 110 -14.93 15.43 -25.02
CA LEU A 110 -14.07 14.30 -25.37
C LEU A 110 -14.87 13.01 -25.61
N ARG A 111 -15.86 12.71 -24.76
CA ARG A 111 -16.72 11.52 -24.90
C ARG A 111 -17.60 11.56 -26.15
N ARG A 112 -17.96 12.75 -26.64
CA ARG A 112 -18.73 12.91 -27.88
C ARG A 112 -17.88 12.74 -29.13
N PHE A 113 -16.57 12.98 -29.02
CA PHE A 113 -15.63 12.88 -30.14
C PHE A 113 -15.14 11.44 -30.36
N ALA A 114 -14.92 10.68 -29.28
CA ALA A 114 -14.47 9.28 -29.33
C ALA A 114 -15.59 8.32 -29.77
#